data_AF-A0A524GNS0-F1
#
_entry.id   AF-A0A524GNS0-F1
#
_cell.length_a   1.000
_cell.length_b   1.000
_cell.length_c   1.000
_cell.angle_alpha   90.00
_cell.angle_beta   90.00
_cell.angle_gamma   90.00
#
_symmetry.space_group_name_H-M   'P 1'
#
loop_
_entity.id
_entity.type
_entity.pdbx_description
1 polymer ?
#
loop_
_entity_poly.entity_id
_entity_poly.type
_entity_poly.pdbx_seq_one_letter_code
_entity_poly.pdbx_strand_id
1 'polypeptide(L)'
;MAKKRLINLDFLKLPINRDTFQIKAKKVGLSPGTLVHVGKQKTEKPVITLIDYDPEHFETLADISVGQATSFKDSATVSWVNLSGIHDISLLEKFGKRFDIHPLALEDILNTQHRPKLEEFEGYSLIILKMLFFDDQSQAINTEQISLLLGPNYVISFQELEGDVFDGGRDRLQRSNGRIRHRGPDYLAYALIDSIVDSYFHILEKIGDRLVQLEEELISNP
;
A
#
# COMPACT_ATOMS: atom_id res chain seq x y z
N MET A 1 30.55 30.26 17.78
CA MET A 1 30.50 28.88 18.32
C MET A 1 29.14 28.29 18.00
N ALA A 2 29.08 27.33 17.07
CA ALA A 2 27.82 26.69 16.68
C ALA A 2 27.48 25.58 17.68
N LYS A 3 26.26 25.64 18.23
CA LYS A 3 25.73 24.69 19.22
C LYS A 3 25.58 23.32 18.55
N LYS A 4 26.43 22.36 18.88
CA LYS A 4 26.31 20.95 18.46
C LYS A 4 24.92 20.46 18.89
N ARG A 5 24.01 20.25 17.94
CA ARG A 5 22.76 19.51 18.17
C ARG A 5 23.18 18.07 18.42
N LEU A 6 23.23 17.67 19.69
CA LEU A 6 23.28 16.26 20.07
C LEU A 6 22.00 15.63 19.52
N ILE A 7 22.16 14.67 18.62
CA ILE A 7 21.08 13.80 18.17
C ILE A 7 20.60 13.07 19.43
N ASN A 8 19.31 13.14 19.74
CA ASN A 8 18.76 12.40 20.87
C ASN A 8 18.79 10.90 20.52
N LEU A 9 19.57 10.12 21.29
CA LEU A 9 19.84 8.70 21.09
C LEU A 9 18.86 7.79 21.85
N ASP A 10 17.84 8.35 22.50
CA ASP A 10 16.86 7.57 23.28
C ASP A 10 16.08 6.55 22.45
N PHE A 11 15.97 6.74 21.13
CA PHE A 11 15.32 5.79 20.24
C PHE A 11 16.07 4.47 20.08
N LEU A 12 17.39 4.42 20.36
CA LEU A 12 18.18 3.19 20.39
C LEU A 12 17.83 2.28 21.58
N LYS A 13 17.21 2.84 22.62
CA LYS A 13 16.71 2.10 23.78
C LYS A 13 15.29 1.59 23.57
N LEU A 14 14.60 2.06 22.53
CA LEU A 14 13.30 1.54 22.16
C LEU A 14 13.55 0.22 21.41
N PRO A 15 12.97 -0.90 21.86
CA PRO A 15 13.03 -2.13 21.07
C PRO A 15 12.50 -1.82 19.68
N ILE A 16 13.14 -2.35 18.62
CA ILE A 16 12.54 -2.41 17.27
C ILE A 16 11.11 -2.83 17.51
N ASN A 17 10.16 -1.95 17.19
CA ASN A 17 8.79 -2.09 17.67
C ASN A 17 8.30 -3.48 17.26
N ARG A 18 8.19 -4.41 18.21
CA ARG A 18 7.78 -5.79 17.90
C ARG A 18 6.37 -5.81 17.36
N ASP A 19 5.58 -4.74 17.60
CA ASP A 19 4.24 -4.58 17.09
C ASP A 19 4.19 -4.56 15.56
N THR A 20 5.28 -4.17 14.89
CA THR A 20 5.44 -4.20 13.43
C THR A 20 5.12 -5.59 12.84
N PHE A 21 5.30 -6.66 13.62
CA PHE A 21 4.97 -8.05 13.24
C PHE A 21 4.00 -8.75 14.20
N GLN A 22 3.44 -8.05 15.20
CA GLN A 22 2.46 -8.66 16.11
C GLN A 22 1.06 -8.66 15.48
N ILE A 23 0.55 -9.86 15.22
CA ILE A 23 -0.84 -10.07 14.83
C ILE A 23 -1.72 -9.89 16.07
N LYS A 24 -2.57 -8.85 16.09
CA LYS A 24 -3.67 -8.80 17.06
C LYS A 24 -4.76 -9.77 16.62
N ALA A 25 -5.26 -10.57 17.56
CA ALA A 25 -6.33 -11.52 17.30
C ALA A 25 -7.58 -10.80 16.75
N LYS A 26 -8.19 -11.40 15.72
CA LYS A 26 -9.48 -10.99 15.13
C LYS A 26 -10.50 -10.78 16.26
N LYS A 27 -11.39 -9.78 16.14
CA LYS A 27 -12.53 -9.63 17.07
C LYS A 27 -13.34 -10.94 17.05
N VAL A 28 -13.23 -11.72 18.12
CA VAL A 28 -13.79 -13.07 18.23
C VAL A 28 -15.33 -12.97 18.24
N GLY A 29 -16.01 -13.72 17.37
CA GLY A 29 -17.47 -13.87 17.39
C GLY A 29 -18.28 -13.13 16.33
N LEU A 30 -17.65 -12.51 15.32
CA LEU A 30 -18.36 -11.92 14.18
C LEU A 30 -18.65 -12.96 13.09
N SER A 31 -19.79 -12.82 12.41
CA SER A 31 -20.12 -13.63 11.24
C SER A 31 -19.12 -13.37 10.10
N PRO A 32 -18.71 -14.40 9.33
CA PRO A 32 -17.86 -14.22 8.16
C PRO A 32 -18.43 -13.18 7.18
N GLY A 33 -17.58 -12.32 6.63
CA GLY A 33 -17.98 -11.22 5.74
C GLY A 33 -18.45 -9.95 6.46
N THR A 34 -18.35 -9.88 7.78
CA THR A 34 -18.65 -8.64 8.53
C THR A 34 -17.51 -7.64 8.36
N LEU A 35 -17.84 -6.46 7.84
CA LEU A 35 -16.85 -5.42 7.59
C LEU A 35 -16.51 -4.65 8.87
N VAL A 36 -15.28 -4.78 9.34
CA VAL A 36 -14.76 -4.03 10.49
C VAL A 36 -13.35 -3.56 10.18
N HIS A 37 -13.13 -2.25 10.18
CA HIS A 37 -11.77 -1.70 10.07
C HIS A 37 -10.97 -1.97 11.35
N VAL A 38 -9.87 -2.71 11.22
CA VAL A 38 -8.95 -3.04 12.34
C VAL A 38 -7.71 -2.13 12.33
N GLY A 39 -7.51 -1.36 11.27
CA GLY A 39 -6.40 -0.41 11.14
C GLY A 39 -6.48 0.77 12.11
N LYS A 40 -5.30 1.32 12.43
CA LYS A 40 -5.18 2.49 13.33
C LYS A 40 -5.32 3.80 12.57
N GLN A 41 -5.02 3.80 11.27
CA GLN A 41 -4.94 5.00 10.47
C GLN A 41 -6.32 5.36 9.89
N LYS A 42 -6.61 6.66 9.88
CA LYS A 42 -7.86 7.23 9.34
C LYS A 42 -7.51 8.53 8.63
N THR A 43 -7.96 8.69 7.39
CA THR A 43 -7.92 9.98 6.68
C THR A 43 -9.17 10.80 7.02
N GLU A 44 -9.14 12.12 6.78
CA GLU A 44 -10.36 12.94 6.91
C GLU A 44 -11.41 12.59 5.86
N LYS A 45 -10.95 12.25 4.65
CA LYS A 45 -11.78 11.82 3.52
C LYS A 45 -11.03 10.74 2.73
N PRO A 46 -11.69 9.65 2.31
CA PRO A 46 -11.11 8.73 1.34
C PRO A 46 -10.95 9.40 -0.03
N VAL A 47 -9.90 9.06 -0.75
CA VAL A 47 -9.60 9.60 -2.08
C VAL A 47 -9.49 8.45 -3.06
N ILE A 48 -10.12 8.61 -4.23
CA ILE A 48 -10.04 7.66 -5.34
C ILE A 48 -9.36 8.37 -6.50
N THR A 49 -8.31 7.74 -7.01
CA THR A 49 -7.59 8.15 -8.21
C THR A 49 -7.65 7.02 -9.23
N LEU A 50 -7.63 7.38 -10.50
CA LEU A 50 -7.65 6.45 -11.62
C LEU A 50 -6.56 6.86 -12.61
N ILE A 51 -5.81 5.87 -13.08
CA ILE A 51 -4.98 5.97 -14.27
C ILE A 51 -5.52 4.97 -15.27
N ASP A 52 -5.91 5.43 -16.45
CA ASP A 52 -6.34 4.58 -17.56
C ASP A 52 -5.36 4.72 -18.72
N TYR A 53 -4.95 3.61 -19.32
CA TYR A 53 -3.94 3.65 -20.38
C TYR A 53 -4.00 2.48 -21.35
N ASP A 54 -3.44 2.77 -22.53
CA ASP A 54 -3.05 1.79 -23.54
C ASP A 54 -1.76 2.31 -24.23
N PRO A 55 -1.25 1.69 -25.30
CA PRO A 55 -0.07 2.19 -26.02
C PRO A 55 -0.15 3.65 -26.50
N GLU A 56 -1.34 4.15 -26.83
CA GLU A 56 -1.59 5.44 -27.46
C GLU A 56 -2.29 6.43 -26.52
N HIS A 57 -3.04 5.93 -25.54
CA HIS A 57 -3.85 6.69 -24.60
C HIS A 57 -3.27 6.65 -23.17
N PHE A 58 -3.41 7.77 -22.47
CA PHE A 58 -3.13 7.87 -21.04
C PHE A 58 -4.00 8.99 -20.45
N GLU A 59 -4.82 8.64 -19.48
CA GLU A 59 -5.65 9.56 -18.72
C GLU A 59 -5.42 9.37 -17.22
N THR A 60 -5.51 10.45 -16.46
CA THR A 60 -5.47 10.41 -15.01
C THR A 60 -6.61 11.25 -14.45
N LEU A 61 -7.39 10.67 -13.56
CA LEU A 61 -8.48 11.32 -12.86
C LEU A 61 -8.23 11.24 -11.35
N ALA A 62 -8.55 12.31 -10.62
CA ALA A 62 -8.37 12.41 -9.18
C ALA A 62 -9.66 12.87 -8.48
N ASP A 63 -9.82 12.45 -7.22
CA ASP A 63 -11.02 12.67 -6.38
C ASP A 63 -12.33 12.28 -7.10
N ILE A 64 -12.31 11.13 -7.76
CA ILE A 64 -13.46 10.61 -8.51
C ILE A 64 -14.42 9.83 -7.60
N SER A 65 -15.66 9.68 -8.04
CA SER A 65 -16.65 8.83 -7.38
C SER A 65 -16.42 7.34 -7.67
N VAL A 66 -16.96 6.46 -6.81
CA VAL A 66 -17.00 5.00 -7.06
C VAL A 66 -17.62 4.68 -8.43
N GLY A 67 -18.69 5.40 -8.80
CA GLY A 67 -19.36 5.19 -10.09
C GLY A 67 -18.44 5.44 -11.28
N GLN A 68 -17.65 6.52 -11.22
CA GLN A 68 -16.64 6.83 -12.24
C GLN A 68 -15.49 5.82 -12.22
N ALA A 69 -15.03 5.36 -11.05
CA ALA A 69 -13.99 4.33 -10.99
C ALA A 69 -14.45 3.02 -11.65
N THR A 70 -15.74 2.69 -11.53
CA THR A 70 -16.29 1.42 -12.01
C THR A 70 -16.64 1.43 -13.51
N SER A 71 -16.77 2.60 -14.15
CA SER A 71 -17.09 2.66 -15.58
C SER A 71 -15.98 2.10 -16.47
N PHE A 72 -14.76 1.96 -15.93
CA PHE A 72 -13.61 1.44 -16.65
C PHE A 72 -13.41 -0.08 -16.48
N LYS A 73 -14.23 -0.74 -15.64
CA LYS A 73 -14.15 -2.20 -15.39
C LYS A 73 -14.20 -3.02 -16.68
N ASP A 74 -15.02 -2.58 -17.63
CA ASP A 74 -15.26 -3.25 -18.92
C ASP A 74 -14.54 -2.54 -20.10
N SER A 75 -13.59 -1.64 -19.80
CA SER A 75 -12.77 -1.00 -20.83
C SER A 75 -11.84 -2.02 -21.50
N ALA A 76 -11.47 -1.76 -22.76
CA ALA A 76 -10.43 -2.50 -23.47
C ALA A 76 -9.01 -2.05 -23.08
N THR A 77 -8.90 -0.91 -22.40
CA THR A 77 -7.66 -0.35 -21.85
C THR A 77 -7.31 -0.97 -20.49
N VAL A 78 -6.14 -0.67 -19.96
CA VAL A 78 -5.74 -1.08 -18.62
C VAL A 78 -6.00 0.05 -17.63
N SER A 79 -6.76 -0.25 -16.58
CA SER A 79 -7.13 0.73 -15.55
C SER A 79 -6.47 0.42 -14.20
N TRP A 80 -5.78 1.40 -13.63
CA TRP A 80 -5.31 1.37 -12.25
C TRP A 80 -6.18 2.28 -11.39
N VAL A 81 -6.98 1.70 -10.51
CA VAL A 81 -7.76 2.44 -9.50
C VAL A 81 -7.00 2.40 -8.18
N ASN A 82 -6.71 3.56 -7.60
CA ASN A 82 -6.11 3.64 -6.27
C ASN A 82 -7.08 4.31 -5.28
N LEU A 83 -7.46 3.55 -4.25
CA LEU A 83 -8.31 3.99 -3.14
C LEU A 83 -7.47 4.13 -1.88
N SER A 84 -7.32 5.36 -1.41
CA SER A 84 -6.71 5.69 -0.11
C SER A 84 -7.79 6.02 0.91
N GLY A 85 -7.71 5.43 2.10
CA GLY A 85 -8.69 5.62 3.17
C GLY A 85 -9.71 4.48 3.29
N ILE A 86 -9.27 3.23 3.38
CA ILE A 86 -10.13 2.04 3.58
C ILE A 86 -10.99 2.05 4.86
N HIS A 87 -10.76 2.98 5.78
CA HIS A 87 -11.53 3.10 7.01
C HIS A 87 -13.01 3.47 6.80
N ASP A 88 -13.38 4.01 5.64
CA ASP A 88 -14.77 4.25 5.25
C ASP A 88 -15.43 2.95 4.74
N ILE A 89 -16.10 2.27 5.65
CA ILE A 89 -16.79 1.00 5.39
C ILE A 89 -17.89 1.18 4.34
N SER A 90 -18.65 2.28 4.38
CA SER A 90 -19.74 2.51 3.43
C SER A 90 -19.21 2.72 2.01
N LEU A 91 -18.03 3.31 1.86
CA LEU A 91 -17.35 3.41 0.58
C LEU A 91 -16.88 2.03 0.07
N LEU A 92 -16.25 1.22 0.92
CA LEU A 92 -15.81 -0.12 0.53
C LEU A 92 -16.97 -1.04 0.18
N GLU A 93 -18.11 -0.96 0.88
CA GLU A 93 -19.32 -1.71 0.50
C GLU A 93 -19.81 -1.34 -0.89
N LYS A 94 -19.77 -0.05 -1.25
CA LYS A 94 -20.13 0.43 -2.59
C LYS A 94 -19.14 -0.09 -3.63
N PHE A 95 -17.84 -0.04 -3.33
CA PHE A 95 -16.79 -0.60 -4.19
C PHE A 95 -17.01 -2.08 -4.43
N GLY A 96 -17.19 -2.85 -3.35
CA GLY A 96 -17.39 -4.29 -3.41
C GLY A 96 -18.61 -4.68 -4.23
N LYS A 97 -19.73 -3.98 -4.06
CA LYS A 97 -20.94 -4.22 -4.88
C LYS A 97 -20.77 -3.90 -6.36
N ARG A 98 -19.91 -2.94 -6.72
CA ARG A 98 -19.74 -2.52 -8.13
C ARG A 98 -18.68 -3.33 -8.87
N PHE A 99 -17.65 -3.76 -8.16
CA PHE A 99 -16.58 -4.60 -8.71
C PHE A 99 -16.84 -6.10 -8.49
N ASP A 100 -17.98 -6.47 -7.89
CA ASP A 100 -18.33 -7.86 -7.52
C ASP A 100 -17.28 -8.51 -6.60
N ILE A 101 -16.73 -7.72 -5.67
CA ILE A 101 -15.73 -8.19 -4.72
C ILE A 101 -16.42 -9.05 -3.66
N HIS A 102 -15.91 -10.27 -3.48
CA HIS A 102 -16.43 -11.20 -2.50
C HIS A 102 -16.36 -10.60 -1.08
N PRO A 103 -17.39 -10.78 -0.23
CA PRO A 103 -17.38 -10.23 1.13
C PRO A 103 -16.17 -10.61 1.99
N LEU A 104 -15.64 -11.83 1.81
CA LEU A 104 -14.41 -12.27 2.49
C LEU A 104 -13.18 -11.49 2.03
N ALA A 105 -13.09 -11.10 0.76
CA ALA A 105 -12.01 -10.27 0.27
C ALA A 105 -12.09 -8.85 0.86
N LEU A 106 -13.29 -8.26 0.95
CA LEU A 106 -13.49 -6.96 1.61
C LEU A 106 -13.14 -7.01 3.10
N GLU A 107 -13.48 -8.10 3.78
CA GLU A 107 -13.09 -8.34 5.17
C GLU A 107 -11.57 -8.33 5.34
N ASP A 108 -10.84 -9.02 4.46
CA ASP A 108 -9.38 -9.07 4.49
C ASP A 108 -8.72 -7.74 4.14
N ILE A 109 -9.31 -6.97 3.20
CA ILE A 109 -8.87 -5.60 2.87
C ILE A 109 -8.98 -4.70 4.11
N LEU A 110 -10.06 -4.79 4.88
CA LEU A 110 -10.29 -3.99 6.10
C LEU A 110 -9.48 -4.46 7.31
N ASN A 111 -9.08 -5.73 7.31
CA ASN A 111 -8.25 -6.29 8.36
C ASN A 111 -6.77 -6.04 8.04
N THR A 112 -6.24 -4.89 8.47
CA THR A 112 -4.88 -4.44 8.12
C THR A 112 -3.75 -5.22 8.83
N GLN A 113 -4.07 -6.36 9.44
CA GLN A 113 -3.15 -7.23 10.19
C GLN A 113 -2.88 -8.56 9.48
N HIS A 114 -3.31 -8.71 8.22
CA HIS A 114 -2.99 -9.91 7.46
C HIS A 114 -1.49 -10.01 7.17
N ARG A 115 -0.99 -11.25 7.16
CA ARG A 115 0.30 -11.58 6.56
C ARG A 115 0.18 -11.47 5.05
N PRO A 116 1.29 -11.17 4.34
CA PRO A 116 1.31 -11.23 2.89
C PRO A 116 0.77 -12.56 2.37
N LYS A 117 -0.17 -12.48 1.43
CA LYS A 117 -0.84 -13.66 0.84
C LYS A 117 -1.41 -13.32 -0.54
N LEU A 118 -1.64 -14.35 -1.34
CA LEU A 118 -2.40 -14.29 -2.57
C LEU A 118 -3.58 -15.25 -2.45
N GLU A 119 -4.77 -14.78 -2.81
CA GLU A 119 -6.00 -15.57 -2.85
C GLU A 119 -6.69 -15.38 -4.20
N GLU A 120 -7.09 -16.47 -4.82
CA GLU A 120 -7.82 -16.46 -6.08
C GLU A 120 -9.33 -16.51 -5.83
N PHE A 121 -10.05 -15.62 -6.49
CA PHE A 121 -11.51 -15.59 -6.52
C PHE A 121 -11.98 -15.74 -7.98
N GLU A 122 -13.27 -15.97 -8.16
CA GLU A 122 -13.85 -15.98 -9.51
C GLU A 122 -13.73 -14.59 -10.14
N GLY A 123 -12.94 -14.47 -11.19
CA GLY A 123 -12.77 -13.23 -11.98
C GLY A 123 -11.67 -12.28 -11.51
N TYR A 124 -11.02 -12.52 -10.36
CA TYR A 124 -9.90 -11.70 -9.89
C TYR A 124 -9.01 -12.42 -8.88
N SER A 125 -7.79 -11.91 -8.66
CA SER A 125 -6.91 -12.32 -7.56
C SER A 125 -6.76 -11.19 -6.54
N LEU A 126 -6.84 -11.51 -5.26
CA LEU A 126 -6.53 -10.61 -4.15
C LEU A 126 -5.09 -10.87 -3.69
N ILE A 127 -4.27 -9.84 -3.69
CA ILE A 127 -2.88 -9.88 -3.23
C ILE A 127 -2.76 -8.92 -2.07
N ILE A 128 -2.33 -9.40 -0.90
CA ILE A 128 -2.09 -8.58 0.28
C ILE A 128 -0.59 -8.53 0.54
N LEU A 129 -0.05 -7.34 0.74
CA LEU A 129 1.36 -7.07 1.03
C LEU A 129 1.49 -6.05 2.17
N LYS A 130 2.73 -5.79 2.60
CA LYS A 130 3.06 -4.71 3.54
C LYS A 130 3.94 -3.68 2.84
N MET A 131 3.58 -2.41 2.93
CA MET A 131 4.50 -1.33 2.60
C MET A 131 5.27 -0.96 3.86
N LEU A 132 6.59 -0.76 3.71
CA LEU A 132 7.45 -0.30 4.79
C LEU A 132 7.92 1.11 4.48
N PHE A 133 7.85 1.98 5.48
CA PHE A 133 8.29 3.36 5.42
C PHE A 133 9.27 3.64 6.55
N PHE A 134 10.35 4.37 6.26
CA PHE A 134 11.25 4.87 7.28
C PHE A 134 10.87 6.30 7.61
N ASP A 135 10.52 6.56 8.87
CA ASP A 135 10.30 7.91 9.36
C ASP A 135 11.63 8.47 9.90
N ASP A 136 12.24 9.38 9.14
CA ASP A 136 13.50 10.02 9.52
C ASP A 136 13.38 10.85 10.83
N GLN A 137 12.19 11.33 11.21
CA GLN A 137 12.02 12.11 12.45
C GLN A 137 11.98 11.21 13.68
N SER A 138 11.16 10.16 13.64
CA SER A 138 11.05 9.19 14.75
C SER A 138 12.13 8.10 14.71
N GLN A 139 12.88 8.00 13.61
CA GLN A 139 13.84 6.94 13.34
C GLN A 139 13.21 5.54 13.45
N ALA A 140 11.95 5.42 13.03
CA ALA A 140 11.15 4.21 13.15
C ALA A 140 10.72 3.68 11.77
N ILE A 141 10.53 2.36 11.70
CA ILE A 141 9.94 1.71 10.54
C ILE A 141 8.44 1.59 10.77
N ASN A 142 7.66 2.27 9.94
CA ASN A 142 6.23 2.17 9.91
C ASN A 142 5.80 1.16 8.86
N THR A 143 4.67 0.50 9.11
CA THR A 143 4.10 -0.49 8.18
C THR A 143 2.67 -0.13 7.86
N GLU A 144 2.31 -0.40 6.61
CA GLU A 144 0.95 -0.25 6.12
C GLU A 144 0.56 -1.50 5.33
N GLN A 145 -0.68 -1.93 5.46
CA GLN A 145 -1.19 -2.96 4.57
C GLN A 145 -1.59 -2.35 3.24
N ILE A 146 -1.14 -2.97 2.15
CA ILE A 146 -1.70 -2.71 0.82
C ILE A 146 -2.35 -3.97 0.29
N SER A 147 -3.55 -3.79 -0.25
CA SER A 147 -4.27 -4.86 -0.94
C SER A 147 -4.40 -4.49 -2.41
N LEU A 148 -4.00 -5.40 -3.30
CA LEU A 148 -4.15 -5.28 -4.73
C LEU A 148 -5.20 -6.28 -5.20
N LEU A 149 -6.21 -5.81 -5.93
CA LEU A 149 -7.17 -6.65 -6.61
C LEU A 149 -6.85 -6.62 -8.10
N LEU A 150 -6.37 -7.75 -8.62
CA LEU A 150 -5.99 -7.93 -10.02
C LEU A 150 -7.16 -8.58 -10.76
N GLY A 151 -7.83 -7.80 -11.61
CA GLY A 151 -8.89 -8.27 -12.50
C GLY A 151 -8.42 -8.42 -13.95
N PRO A 152 -9.36 -8.65 -14.90
CA PRO A 152 -9.02 -8.93 -16.30
C PRO A 152 -8.31 -7.79 -17.03
N ASN A 153 -8.76 -6.55 -16.80
CA ASN A 153 -8.26 -5.32 -17.44
C ASN A 153 -7.90 -4.24 -16.41
N TYR A 154 -7.89 -4.57 -15.11
CA TYR A 154 -7.71 -3.55 -14.08
C TYR A 154 -6.91 -4.07 -12.89
N VAL A 155 -6.29 -3.12 -12.19
CA VAL A 155 -5.70 -3.32 -10.86
C VAL A 155 -6.30 -2.29 -9.91
N ILE A 156 -6.81 -2.73 -8.76
CA ILE A 156 -7.29 -1.84 -7.70
C ILE A 156 -6.35 -1.93 -6.52
N SER A 157 -5.75 -0.82 -6.10
CA SER A 157 -4.98 -0.73 -4.86
C SER A 157 -5.83 -0.11 -3.75
N PHE A 158 -5.82 -0.74 -2.58
CA PHE A 158 -6.49 -0.29 -1.36
C PHE A 158 -5.44 0.04 -0.29
N GLN A 159 -5.48 1.28 0.21
CA GLN A 159 -4.51 1.82 1.17
C GLN A 159 -5.20 2.43 2.41
N GLU A 160 -4.51 2.46 3.54
CA GLU A 160 -4.97 3.11 4.76
C GLU A 160 -4.87 4.64 4.65
N LEU A 161 -3.75 5.15 4.12
CA LEU A 161 -3.47 6.59 3.97
C LEU A 161 -3.06 6.95 2.53
N GLU A 162 -2.82 8.24 2.31
CA GLU A 162 -2.08 8.73 1.15
C GLU A 162 -0.58 8.71 1.42
N GLY A 163 0.21 8.53 0.36
CA GLY A 163 1.67 8.40 0.44
C GLY A 163 2.09 6.95 0.26
N ASP A 164 2.49 6.60 -0.95
CA ASP A 164 2.91 5.24 -1.30
C ASP A 164 4.23 5.25 -2.08
N VAL A 165 4.70 4.05 -2.41
CA VAL A 165 5.97 3.83 -3.09
C VAL A 165 5.83 3.81 -4.63
N PHE A 166 4.66 4.15 -5.17
CA PHE A 166 4.33 3.93 -6.58
C PHE A 166 4.60 5.11 -7.50
N ASP A 167 5.13 6.23 -7.01
CA ASP A 167 5.38 7.42 -7.83
C ASP A 167 6.28 7.12 -9.04
N GLY A 168 7.30 6.28 -8.87
CA GLY A 168 8.12 5.82 -9.99
C GLY A 168 7.32 5.03 -11.04
N GLY A 169 6.32 4.26 -10.61
CA GLY A 169 5.38 3.56 -11.49
C GLY A 169 4.47 4.52 -12.25
N ARG A 170 3.91 5.52 -11.55
CA ARG A 170 3.09 6.59 -12.14
C ARG A 170 3.86 7.36 -13.20
N ASP A 171 5.10 7.75 -12.91
CA ASP A 171 5.99 8.45 -13.83
C ASP A 171 6.30 7.62 -15.09
N ARG A 172 6.56 6.31 -14.91
CA ARG A 172 6.81 5.40 -16.04
C ARG A 172 5.59 5.29 -16.95
N LEU A 173 4.40 5.17 -16.37
CA LEU A 173 3.14 5.18 -17.11
C LEU A 173 2.95 6.53 -17.82
N GLN A 174 3.11 7.67 -17.15
CA GLN A 174 2.87 8.99 -17.74
C GLN A 174 3.82 9.31 -18.91
N ARG A 175 5.09 8.91 -18.83
CA ARG A 175 6.09 9.20 -19.88
C ARG A 175 6.07 8.22 -21.04
N SER A 176 5.23 7.17 -20.99
CA SER A 176 5.30 6.02 -21.91
C SER A 176 6.71 5.40 -21.95
N ASN A 177 7.40 5.43 -20.80
CA ASN A 177 8.77 4.95 -20.73
C ASN A 177 8.78 3.41 -20.62
N GLY A 178 9.49 2.76 -21.54
CA GLY A 178 9.65 1.31 -21.54
C GLY A 178 8.46 0.58 -22.14
N ARG A 179 8.13 -0.60 -21.59
CA ARG A 179 7.08 -1.48 -22.15
C ARG A 179 5.77 -1.46 -21.37
N ILE A 180 5.68 -0.66 -20.30
CA ILE A 180 4.58 -0.76 -19.32
C ILE A 180 3.20 -0.51 -19.95
N ARG A 181 3.07 0.45 -20.88
CA ARG A 181 1.82 0.71 -21.60
C ARG A 181 1.42 -0.35 -22.62
N HIS A 182 2.36 -1.19 -23.04
CA HIS A 182 2.14 -2.28 -24.00
C HIS A 182 1.83 -3.63 -23.32
N ARG A 183 1.65 -3.62 -21.99
CA ARG A 183 1.40 -4.83 -21.20
C ARG A 183 0.05 -4.74 -20.52
N GLY A 184 -0.46 -5.89 -20.11
CA GLY A 184 -1.73 -6.01 -19.41
C GLY A 184 -1.67 -5.62 -17.94
N PRO A 185 -2.80 -5.78 -17.22
CA PRO A 185 -2.88 -5.47 -15.79
C PRO A 185 -2.01 -6.38 -14.92
N ASP A 186 -1.65 -7.57 -15.40
CA ASP A 186 -0.71 -8.48 -14.76
C ASP A 186 0.69 -7.86 -14.60
N TYR A 187 1.18 -7.20 -15.66
CA TYR A 187 2.45 -6.49 -15.62
C TYR A 187 2.38 -5.23 -14.76
N LEU A 188 1.24 -4.54 -14.75
CA LEU A 188 1.00 -3.43 -13.83
C LEU A 188 1.08 -3.91 -12.37
N ALA A 189 0.38 -4.98 -12.03
CA ALA A 189 0.43 -5.57 -10.69
C ALA A 189 1.86 -5.97 -10.32
N TYR A 190 2.59 -6.63 -11.24
CA TYR A 190 4.01 -6.92 -11.06
C TYR A 190 4.82 -5.64 -10.77
N ALA A 191 4.66 -4.57 -11.55
CA ALA A 191 5.39 -3.32 -11.37
C ALA A 191 5.08 -2.62 -10.04
N LEU A 192 3.84 -2.72 -9.53
CA LEU A 192 3.47 -2.22 -8.21
C LEU A 192 4.15 -3.06 -7.11
N ILE A 193 4.11 -4.38 -7.23
CA ILE A 193 4.76 -5.29 -6.27
C ILE A 193 6.27 -5.05 -6.24
N ASP A 194 6.90 -4.86 -7.40
CA ASP A 194 8.32 -4.55 -7.55
C ASP A 194 8.68 -3.26 -6.80
N SER A 195 7.87 -2.20 -6.94
CA SER A 195 8.07 -0.96 -6.17
C SER A 195 7.94 -1.15 -4.65
N ILE A 196 7.09 -2.07 -4.18
CA ILE A 196 7.01 -2.43 -2.75
C ILE A 196 8.29 -3.16 -2.30
N VAL A 197 8.77 -4.11 -3.11
CA VAL A 197 9.97 -4.88 -2.80
C VAL A 197 11.21 -3.98 -2.81
N ASP A 198 11.31 -3.05 -3.76
CA ASP A 198 12.37 -2.05 -3.83
C ASP A 198 12.42 -1.18 -2.57
N SER A 199 11.24 -0.82 -2.02
CA SER A 199 11.17 -0.05 -0.78
C SER A 199 11.81 -0.78 0.40
N TYR A 200 11.76 -2.11 0.44
CA TYR A 200 12.43 -2.89 1.49
C TYR A 200 13.95 -2.77 1.44
N PHE A 201 14.55 -2.70 0.25
CA PHE A 201 15.99 -2.49 0.13
C PHE A 201 16.40 -1.13 0.68
N HIS A 202 15.61 -0.09 0.42
CA HIS A 202 15.84 1.23 1.02
C HIS A 202 15.80 1.20 2.55
N ILE A 203 14.86 0.44 3.14
CA ILE A 203 14.81 0.24 4.59
C ILE A 203 16.06 -0.49 5.11
N LEU A 204 16.50 -1.55 4.41
CA LEU A 204 17.67 -2.33 4.81
C LEU A 204 18.96 -1.49 4.79
N GLU A 205 19.11 -0.62 3.80
CA GLU A 205 20.23 0.35 3.74
C GLU A 205 20.22 1.28 4.96
N LYS A 206 19.06 1.86 5.32
CA LYS A 206 18.92 2.73 6.50
C LYS A 206 19.26 2.00 7.80
N ILE A 207 18.83 0.74 7.94
CA ILE A 207 19.19 -0.10 9.09
C ILE A 207 20.70 -0.35 9.12
N GLY A 208 21.31 -0.66 7.96
CA GLY A 208 22.74 -0.89 7.83
C GLY A 208 23.56 0.33 8.25
N ASP A 209 23.25 1.51 7.71
CA ASP A 209 23.88 2.78 8.10
C ASP A 209 23.77 3.04 9.60
N ARG A 210 22.62 2.70 10.19
CA ARG A 210 22.39 2.89 11.62
C ARG A 210 23.19 1.92 12.49
N LEU A 211 23.36 0.68 12.05
CA LEU A 211 24.20 -0.31 12.74
C LEU A 211 25.66 0.15 12.78
N VAL A 212 26.19 0.71 11.68
CA VAL A 212 27.55 1.26 11.63
C VAL A 212 27.72 2.40 12.64
N GLN A 213 26.77 3.33 12.71
CA GLN A 213 26.80 4.44 13.67
C GLN A 213 26.80 3.94 15.13
N LEU A 214 26.02 2.90 15.41
CA LEU A 214 25.95 2.26 16.74
C LEU A 214 27.27 1.61 17.13
N GLU A 215 27.92 0.91 16.20
CA GLU A 215 29.23 0.29 16.42
C GLU A 215 30.30 1.36 16.74
N GLU A 216 30.32 2.47 15.99
CA GLU A 216 31.23 3.58 16.24
C GLU A 216 31.02 4.22 17.62
N GLU A 217 29.75 4.36 18.06
CA GLU A 217 29.41 4.91 19.37
C GLU A 217 29.88 3.99 20.51
N LEU A 218 29.62 2.69 20.41
CA LEU A 218 30.05 1.69 21.40
C LEU A 218 31.58 1.63 21.54
N ILE A 219 32.31 1.75 20.42
CA ILE A 219 33.78 1.78 20.44
C ILE A 219 34.29 3.09 21.07
N SER A 220 33.63 4.21 20.79
CA SER A 220 34.08 5.54 21.22
C SER A 220 33.71 5.87 22.67
N ASN A 221 32.69 5.20 23.23
CA ASN A 221 32.19 5.46 24.59
C ASN A 221 31.72 4.15 25.26
N PRO A 222 32.66 3.32 25.74
CA PRO A 222 32.41 1.94 26.19
C PRO A 222 31.59 1.81 27.48
#